data_AF-A0A7V8Y1K9-F1
#
_entry.id   AF-A0A7V8Y1K9-F1
#
_cell.length_a   1.000
_cell.length_b   1.000
_cell.length_c   1.000
_cell.angle_alpha   90.00
_cell.angle_beta   90.00
_cell.angle_gamma   90.00
#
_symmetry.space_group_name_H-M   'P 1'
#
loop_
_entity.id
_entity.type
_entity.pdbx_description
1 polymer ?
#
loop_
_entity_poly.entity_id
_entity_poly.type
_entity_poly.pdbx_seq_one_letter_code
_entity_poly.pdbx_strand_id
1 'polypeptide(L)'
;MLRTCEEAEAYVASVCFKHGPPSLVGVELEWLVHRRDQPAAWPDPAALAAALGSHAPTTLVLASPAAPLPHGSLVTVEPGGQVELASIPAPDLGTLLSTVRADSAELHRLLAAEGLYPIAEAADPVRPPRRILDAPRYVAMEQCFDRIGSGGRSGMCSTAAVQVCLDAGEAVDVAARWAALHALGPVLVAAFANSPRLHGRSTGWKSTRMACWLALDPWRTAPPVSLDADPAAAWARRAMHTQLLCVRRDGAAWDAPAGMTFADWVRGALQVPPTTDDLDYHLSTLFPPVRPHGHLEVRYIDAQRGPDWELPLTLLASLLANLSTIDAA
;
A
#
# COMPACT_ATOMS: atom_id res chain seq x y z
N MET A 1 -6.20 -21.55 14.97
CA MET A 1 -5.04 -21.20 15.83
C MET A 1 -3.82 -21.81 15.21
N LEU A 2 -2.76 -21.02 15.00
CA LEU A 2 -1.47 -21.48 14.49
C LEU A 2 -0.65 -22.04 15.66
N ARG A 3 -0.11 -23.25 15.52
CA ARG A 3 0.60 -23.93 16.62
C ARG A 3 2.10 -23.98 16.41
N THR A 4 2.56 -23.94 15.17
CA THR A 4 4.00 -23.94 14.84
C THR A 4 4.36 -22.89 13.81
N CYS A 5 5.66 -22.55 13.76
CA CYS A 5 6.17 -21.65 12.73
C CYS A 5 6.08 -22.29 11.35
N GLU A 6 6.27 -23.61 11.23
CA GLU A 6 6.12 -24.28 9.93
C GLU A 6 4.69 -24.19 9.37
N GLU A 7 3.68 -24.34 10.23
CA GLU A 7 2.26 -24.16 9.84
C GLU A 7 2.00 -22.74 9.34
N ALA A 8 2.52 -21.74 10.06
CA ALA A 8 2.37 -20.32 9.70
C ALA A 8 3.11 -20.00 8.39
N GLU A 9 4.33 -20.48 8.21
CA GLU A 9 5.10 -20.26 6.97
C GLU A 9 4.45 -20.92 5.75
N ALA A 10 3.96 -22.16 5.90
CA ALA A 10 3.22 -22.85 4.85
C ALA A 10 1.94 -22.09 4.47
N TYR A 11 1.23 -21.54 5.46
CA TYR A 11 0.07 -20.69 5.22
C TYR A 11 0.45 -19.45 4.41
N VAL A 12 1.47 -18.68 4.85
CA VAL A 12 1.93 -17.47 4.12
C VAL A 12 2.31 -17.79 2.68
N ALA A 13 3.10 -18.85 2.45
CA ALA A 13 3.49 -19.27 1.11
C ALA A 13 2.26 -19.55 0.22
N SER A 14 1.23 -20.20 0.77
CA SER A 14 0.01 -20.55 0.02
C SER A 14 -0.91 -19.36 -0.30
N VAL A 15 -1.02 -18.37 0.60
CA VAL A 15 -1.96 -17.25 0.42
C VAL A 15 -1.34 -16.07 -0.33
N CYS A 16 -0.03 -15.83 -0.14
CA CYS A 16 0.67 -14.70 -0.75
C CYS A 16 1.03 -14.95 -2.21
N PHE A 17 1.35 -16.20 -2.58
CA PHE A 17 1.74 -16.58 -3.94
C PHE A 17 0.72 -17.54 -4.55
N LYS A 18 -0.40 -16.98 -5.03
CA LYS A 18 -1.38 -17.76 -5.78
C LYS A 18 -0.89 -17.94 -7.21
N HIS A 19 -0.92 -19.18 -7.68
CA HIS A 19 -0.48 -19.53 -9.02
C HIS A 19 -1.66 -19.56 -9.99
N GLY A 20 -1.43 -19.08 -11.20
CA GLY A 20 -2.39 -19.14 -12.30
C GLY A 20 -1.91 -18.33 -13.50
N PRO A 21 -2.53 -18.50 -14.67
CA PRO A 21 -2.20 -17.70 -15.84
C PRO A 21 -2.29 -16.20 -15.52
N PRO A 22 -1.26 -15.39 -15.83
CA PRO A 22 -1.25 -13.97 -15.50
C PRO A 22 -2.22 -13.24 -16.41
N SER A 23 -3.45 -13.08 -15.94
CA SER A 23 -4.60 -12.67 -16.76
C SER A 23 -5.28 -11.42 -16.23
N LEU A 24 -5.01 -11.05 -14.98
CA LEU A 24 -5.61 -9.90 -14.34
C LEU A 24 -4.57 -8.82 -14.05
N VAL A 25 -5.01 -7.58 -14.23
CA VAL A 25 -4.28 -6.36 -13.86
C VAL A 25 -5.21 -5.45 -13.06
N GLY A 26 -4.67 -4.84 -12.01
CA GLY A 26 -5.34 -3.85 -11.19
C GLY A 26 -4.42 -2.67 -10.86
N VAL A 27 -5.00 -1.61 -10.33
CA VAL A 27 -4.26 -0.44 -9.86
C VAL A 27 -4.94 0.17 -8.65
N GLU A 28 -4.12 0.62 -7.70
CA GLU A 28 -4.55 1.50 -6.61
C GLU A 28 -3.93 2.87 -6.82
N LEU A 29 -4.74 3.92 -6.69
CA LEU A 29 -4.34 5.31 -6.89
C LEU A 29 -4.65 6.10 -5.62
N GLU A 30 -3.63 6.73 -5.05
CA GLU A 30 -3.77 7.59 -3.89
C GLU A 30 -3.60 9.06 -4.27
N TRP A 31 -4.36 9.94 -3.63
CA TRP A 31 -4.21 11.38 -3.73
C TRP A 31 -4.17 12.04 -2.36
N LEU A 32 -3.13 12.84 -2.12
CA LEU A 32 -3.17 13.87 -1.09
C LEU A 32 -4.17 14.94 -1.51
N VAL A 33 -5.10 15.33 -0.62
CA VAL A 33 -6.10 16.35 -0.93
C VAL A 33 -5.91 17.63 -0.14
N HIS A 34 -6.33 18.77 -0.69
CA HIS A 34 -6.30 20.08 -0.03
C HIS A 34 -7.46 20.99 -0.46
N ARG A 35 -7.70 22.05 0.32
CA ARG A 35 -8.51 23.18 -0.11
C ARG A 35 -7.61 24.26 -0.72
N ARG A 36 -7.96 24.78 -1.89
CA ARG A 36 -7.12 25.74 -2.63
C ARG A 36 -6.97 27.09 -1.92
N ASP A 37 -8.01 27.53 -1.21
CA ASP A 37 -8.02 28.75 -0.39
C ASP A 37 -7.24 28.58 0.92
N GLN A 38 -7.03 27.34 1.37
CA GLN A 38 -6.39 27.01 2.64
C GLN A 38 -5.41 25.83 2.48
N PRO A 39 -4.34 25.97 1.68
CA PRO A 39 -3.45 24.85 1.33
C PRO A 39 -2.67 24.27 2.52
N ALA A 40 -2.58 25.02 3.63
CA ALA A 40 -1.95 24.58 4.87
C ALA A 40 -2.92 23.87 5.84
N ALA A 41 -4.23 23.85 5.54
CA ALA A 41 -5.20 23.13 6.36
C ALA A 41 -5.16 21.64 6.05
N TRP A 42 -5.21 20.81 7.09
CA TRP A 42 -5.41 19.37 6.92
C TRP A 42 -6.82 19.08 6.38
N PRO A 43 -7.00 17.98 5.64
CA PRO A 43 -8.33 17.53 5.27
C PRO A 43 -9.18 17.33 6.53
N ASP A 44 -10.41 17.85 6.50
CA ASP A 44 -11.39 17.62 7.57
C ASP A 44 -12.08 16.29 7.32
N PRO A 45 -12.06 15.33 8.28
CA PRO A 45 -12.81 14.08 8.17
C PRO A 45 -14.29 14.30 7.85
N ALA A 46 -14.93 15.34 8.37
CA ALA A 46 -16.34 15.62 8.09
C ALA A 46 -16.57 16.04 6.63
N ALA A 47 -15.68 16.87 6.06
CA ALA A 47 -15.72 17.24 4.65
C ALA A 47 -15.43 16.04 3.73
N LEU A 48 -14.48 15.19 4.09
CA LEU A 48 -14.23 13.93 3.37
C LEU A 48 -15.47 13.02 3.41
N ALA A 49 -16.11 12.87 4.56
CA ALA A 49 -17.31 12.06 4.71
C ALA A 49 -18.48 12.61 3.89
N ALA A 50 -18.67 13.94 3.90
CA ALA A 50 -19.68 14.62 3.08
C ALA A 50 -19.43 14.42 1.58
N ALA A 51 -18.19 14.56 1.13
CA ALA A 51 -17.81 14.38 -0.26
C ALA A 51 -18.05 12.95 -0.74
N LEU A 52 -17.61 11.97 0.05
CA LEU A 52 -17.66 10.56 -0.34
C LEU A 52 -19.05 9.95 -0.18
N GLY A 53 -19.89 10.48 0.72
CA GLY A 53 -21.27 10.00 0.91
C GLY A 53 -21.32 8.50 1.16
N SER A 54 -22.10 7.77 0.36
CA SER A 54 -22.23 6.30 0.45
C SER A 54 -20.93 5.54 0.11
N HIS A 55 -19.96 6.18 -0.54
CA HIS A 55 -18.67 5.58 -0.88
C HIS A 55 -17.65 5.70 0.25
N ALA A 56 -17.95 6.46 1.32
CA ALA A 56 -17.02 6.63 2.43
C ALA A 56 -16.66 5.27 3.06
N PRO A 57 -15.38 4.98 3.34
CA PRO A 57 -14.99 3.74 3.99
C PRO A 57 -15.45 3.73 5.46
N THR A 58 -15.57 2.53 6.03
CA THR A 58 -15.96 2.36 7.44
C THR A 58 -14.94 2.91 8.43
N THR A 59 -13.68 3.09 8.01
CA THR A 59 -12.64 3.77 8.78
C THR A 59 -12.88 5.26 8.95
N LEU A 60 -13.67 5.87 8.05
CA LEU A 60 -14.08 7.27 8.11
C LEU A 60 -15.49 7.41 8.69
N VAL A 61 -16.43 6.59 8.22
CA VAL A 61 -17.84 6.60 8.64
C VAL A 61 -18.28 5.19 8.98
N LEU A 62 -18.34 4.86 10.27
CA LEU A 62 -18.59 3.49 10.74
C LEU A 62 -19.86 2.82 10.17
N ALA A 63 -20.94 3.60 10.00
CA ALA A 63 -22.22 3.11 9.49
C ALA A 63 -22.33 3.15 7.95
N SER A 64 -21.28 3.58 7.26
CA SER A 64 -21.29 3.67 5.80
C SER A 64 -21.38 2.28 5.16
N PRO A 65 -22.14 2.12 4.06
CA PRO A 65 -22.13 0.89 3.29
C PRO A 65 -20.82 0.68 2.52
N ALA A 66 -19.93 1.70 2.44
CA ALA A 66 -18.72 1.67 1.63
C ALA A 66 -18.98 1.19 0.19
N ALA A 67 -20.02 1.75 -0.42
CA ALA A 67 -20.49 1.35 -1.74
C ALA A 67 -19.41 1.63 -2.79
N PRO A 68 -19.21 0.74 -3.78
CA PRO A 68 -18.27 1.01 -4.87
C PRO A 68 -18.71 2.22 -5.69
N LEU A 69 -17.74 2.85 -6.36
CA LEU A 69 -17.97 3.85 -7.40
C LEU A 69 -18.72 3.22 -8.60
N PRO A 70 -19.27 4.02 -9.52
CA PRO A 70 -20.16 3.52 -10.58
C PRO A 70 -19.59 2.37 -11.43
N HIS A 71 -18.26 2.31 -11.62
CA HIS A 71 -17.59 1.24 -12.38
C HIS A 71 -16.88 0.22 -11.49
N GLY A 72 -17.20 0.24 -10.19
CA GLY A 72 -16.87 -0.84 -9.26
C GLY A 72 -15.67 -0.58 -8.35
N SER A 73 -14.89 0.49 -8.58
CA SER A 73 -13.73 0.77 -7.74
C SER A 73 -14.14 1.10 -6.31
N LEU A 74 -13.38 0.62 -5.33
CA LEU A 74 -13.60 0.94 -3.92
C LEU A 74 -12.83 2.20 -3.52
N VAL A 75 -13.36 2.92 -2.54
CA VAL A 75 -12.73 4.11 -1.98
C VAL A 75 -12.30 3.83 -0.54
N THR A 76 -11.05 4.16 -0.24
CA THR A 76 -10.46 4.11 1.10
C THR A 76 -9.91 5.49 1.44
N VAL A 77 -9.64 5.71 2.73
CA VAL A 77 -9.01 6.94 3.22
C VAL A 77 -7.87 6.53 4.13
N GLU A 78 -6.67 6.96 3.77
CA GLU A 78 -5.44 6.68 4.50
C GLU A 78 -5.32 7.59 5.73
N PRO A 79 -4.39 7.31 6.67
CA PRO A 79 -4.37 7.94 7.98
C PRO A 79 -4.25 9.46 7.97
N GLY A 80 -3.59 10.04 6.96
CA GLY A 80 -3.44 11.49 6.80
C GLY A 80 -4.57 12.16 6.01
N GLY A 81 -5.58 11.40 5.59
CA GLY A 81 -6.67 11.89 4.75
C GLY A 81 -6.37 11.83 3.25
N GLN A 82 -5.35 11.06 2.84
CA GLN A 82 -5.22 10.69 1.42
C GLN A 82 -6.48 9.92 1.04
N VAL A 83 -7.01 10.18 -0.14
CA VAL A 83 -8.13 9.40 -0.68
C VAL A 83 -7.53 8.42 -1.67
N GLU A 84 -7.92 7.16 -1.54
CA GLU A 84 -7.45 6.09 -2.40
C GLU A 84 -8.63 5.48 -3.19
N LEU A 85 -8.35 5.11 -4.43
CA LEU A 85 -9.21 4.34 -5.30
C LEU A 85 -8.52 3.02 -5.60
N ALA A 86 -9.17 1.91 -5.26
CA ALA A 86 -8.73 0.56 -5.59
C ALA A 86 -9.63 -0.02 -6.70
N SER A 87 -9.04 -0.32 -7.86
CA SER A 87 -9.79 -0.83 -9.01
C SER A 87 -10.27 -2.26 -8.81
N ILE A 88 -11.34 -2.65 -9.51
CA ILE A 88 -11.60 -4.09 -9.74
C ILE A 88 -10.50 -4.63 -10.69
N PRO A 89 -9.96 -5.83 -10.45
CA PRO A 89 -9.05 -6.47 -11.40
C PRO A 89 -9.72 -6.67 -12.76
N ALA A 90 -9.02 -6.33 -13.84
CA ALA A 90 -9.54 -6.42 -15.21
C ALA A 90 -8.74 -7.43 -16.04
N PRO A 91 -9.38 -8.08 -17.04
CA PRO A 91 -8.72 -9.04 -17.91
C PRO A 91 -7.80 -8.40 -18.96
N ASP A 92 -7.90 -7.09 -19.15
CA ASP A 92 -7.10 -6.34 -20.11
C ASP A 92 -6.92 -4.89 -19.70
N LEU A 93 -5.84 -4.28 -20.20
CA LEU A 93 -5.44 -2.92 -19.88
C LEU A 93 -6.45 -1.87 -20.38
N GLY A 94 -7.11 -2.10 -21.51
CA GLY A 94 -8.09 -1.16 -22.07
C GLY A 94 -9.31 -1.02 -21.15
N THR A 95 -9.85 -2.16 -20.72
CA THR A 95 -10.94 -2.22 -19.74
C THR A 95 -10.53 -1.54 -18.44
N LEU A 96 -9.37 -1.88 -17.87
CA LEU A 96 -8.88 -1.26 -16.63
C LEU A 96 -8.78 0.26 -16.75
N LEU A 97 -8.11 0.76 -17.79
CA LEU A 97 -7.92 2.20 -18.02
C LEU A 97 -9.26 2.92 -18.14
N SER A 98 -10.21 2.34 -18.88
CA SER A 98 -11.54 2.95 -19.05
C SER A 98 -12.30 3.07 -17.72
N THR A 99 -12.30 2.01 -16.92
CA THR A 99 -12.95 1.94 -15.60
C THR A 99 -12.32 2.93 -14.62
N VAL A 100 -10.99 2.90 -14.48
CA VAL A 100 -10.28 3.72 -13.50
C VAL A 100 -10.31 5.20 -13.87
N ARG A 101 -10.28 5.56 -15.16
CA ARG A 101 -10.50 6.94 -15.61
C ARG A 101 -11.88 7.45 -15.23
N ALA A 102 -12.93 6.64 -15.45
CA ALA A 102 -14.29 7.04 -15.14
C ALA A 102 -14.52 7.20 -13.62
N ASP A 103 -14.06 6.23 -12.83
CA ASP A 103 -14.22 6.27 -11.38
C ASP A 103 -13.34 7.35 -10.72
N SER A 104 -12.11 7.57 -11.18
CA SER A 104 -11.27 8.66 -10.67
C SER A 104 -11.83 10.04 -11.03
N ALA A 105 -12.45 10.20 -12.21
CA ALA A 105 -13.14 11.44 -12.56
C ALA A 105 -14.35 11.70 -11.66
N GLU A 106 -15.14 10.66 -11.38
CA GLU A 106 -16.27 10.75 -10.45
C GLU A 106 -15.81 11.07 -9.02
N LEU A 107 -14.79 10.37 -8.52
CA LEU A 107 -14.21 10.63 -7.20
C LEU A 107 -13.71 12.07 -7.07
N HIS A 108 -12.99 12.58 -8.07
CA HIS A 108 -12.54 13.98 -8.07
C HIS A 108 -13.71 14.97 -8.15
N ARG A 109 -14.80 14.64 -8.85
CA ARG A 109 -16.01 15.48 -8.90
C ARG A 109 -16.68 15.55 -7.52
N LEU A 110 -16.78 14.42 -6.82
CA LEU A 110 -17.32 14.33 -5.46
C LEU A 110 -16.49 15.16 -4.47
N LEU A 111 -15.16 14.99 -4.49
CA LEU A 111 -14.24 15.78 -3.65
C LEU A 111 -14.32 17.28 -3.94
N ALA A 112 -14.39 17.65 -5.22
CA ALA A 112 -14.47 19.06 -5.62
C ALA A 112 -15.77 19.74 -5.17
N ALA A 113 -16.87 19.00 -4.99
CA ALA A 113 -18.13 19.53 -4.45
C ALA A 113 -17.97 20.06 -3.01
N GLU A 114 -17.06 19.48 -2.23
CA GLU A 114 -16.70 19.93 -0.88
C GLU A 114 -15.44 20.82 -0.86
N GLY A 115 -14.96 21.25 -2.04
CA GLY A 115 -13.79 22.12 -2.20
C GLY A 115 -12.46 21.41 -1.95
N LEU A 116 -12.41 20.09 -2.02
CA LEU A 116 -11.21 19.27 -1.90
C LEU A 116 -10.65 18.93 -3.30
N TYR A 117 -9.35 19.09 -3.48
CA TYR A 117 -8.66 18.85 -4.75
C TYR A 117 -7.39 18.02 -4.52
N PRO A 118 -6.97 17.19 -5.50
CA PRO A 118 -5.71 16.46 -5.42
C PRO A 118 -4.51 17.40 -5.51
N ILE A 119 -3.46 17.09 -4.76
CA ILE A 119 -2.13 17.68 -4.85
C ILE A 119 -1.35 16.93 -5.94
N ALA A 120 -0.58 17.66 -6.75
CA ALA A 120 0.17 17.12 -7.88
C ALA A 120 1.46 16.36 -7.52
N GLU A 121 1.87 16.36 -6.25
CA GLU A 121 3.09 15.71 -5.75
C GLU A 121 2.72 14.50 -4.88
N ALA A 122 3.56 13.47 -4.92
CA ALA A 122 3.41 12.24 -4.14
C ALA A 122 3.81 12.35 -2.67
N ALA A 123 4.30 13.52 -2.25
CA ALA A 123 4.53 13.84 -0.86
C ALA A 123 4.02 15.25 -0.56
N ASP A 124 3.50 15.49 0.65
CA ASP A 124 2.86 16.74 0.99
C ASP A 124 3.88 17.90 1.03
N PRO A 125 3.81 18.85 0.08
CA PRO A 125 4.83 19.88 -0.04
C PRO A 125 4.61 21.02 0.97
N VAL A 126 3.54 21.01 1.78
CA VAL A 126 3.14 22.12 2.65
C VAL A 126 3.01 21.68 4.10
N ARG A 127 2.18 20.67 4.37
CA ARG A 127 1.71 20.34 5.71
C ARG A 127 2.65 19.35 6.40
N PRO A 128 2.90 19.48 7.71
CA PRO A 128 3.56 18.43 8.48
C PRO A 128 2.60 17.24 8.68
N PRO A 129 3.14 16.05 9.01
CA PRO A 129 2.35 14.82 9.03
C PRO A 129 1.42 14.83 10.24
N ARG A 130 0.14 14.59 9.98
CA ARG A 130 -0.90 14.50 11.00
C ARG A 130 -1.86 13.38 10.62
N ARG A 131 -2.07 12.46 11.55
CA ARG A 131 -3.14 11.48 11.46
C ARG A 131 -4.48 12.16 11.76
N ILE A 132 -5.47 11.93 10.90
CA ILE A 132 -6.85 12.42 11.06
C ILE A 132 -7.84 11.29 11.34
N LEU A 133 -7.45 10.03 11.12
CA LEU A 133 -8.26 8.85 11.39
C LEU A 133 -7.82 8.18 12.70
N ASP A 134 -8.76 7.92 13.60
CA ASP A 134 -8.52 7.33 14.92
C ASP A 134 -8.74 5.82 15.00
N ALA A 135 -8.79 5.13 13.85
CA ALA A 135 -8.88 3.67 13.84
C ALA A 135 -7.71 3.06 14.68
N PRO A 136 -7.97 2.06 15.55
CA PRO A 136 -6.95 1.51 16.46
C PRO A 136 -5.64 1.09 15.78
N ARG A 137 -5.75 0.57 14.54
CA ARG A 137 -4.61 0.27 13.66
C ARG A 137 -3.69 1.47 13.46
N TYR A 138 -4.24 2.61 13.08
CA TYR A 138 -3.45 3.79 12.73
C TYR A 138 -2.83 4.45 13.96
N VAL A 139 -3.50 4.37 15.12
CA VAL A 139 -2.94 4.78 16.41
C VAL A 139 -1.72 3.92 16.76
N ALA A 140 -1.82 2.59 16.65
CA ALA A 140 -0.72 1.68 16.91
C ALA A 140 0.45 1.87 15.92
N MET A 141 0.15 2.07 14.62
CA MET A 141 1.13 2.41 13.58
C MET A 141 1.90 3.69 13.89
N GLU A 142 1.20 4.78 14.21
CA GLU A 142 1.82 6.05 14.57
C GLU A 142 2.78 5.88 15.75
N GLN A 143 2.31 5.26 16.84
CA GLN A 143 3.12 5.03 18.04
C GLN A 143 4.34 4.15 17.76
N CYS A 144 4.22 3.15 16.89
CA CYS A 144 5.32 2.28 16.50
C CYS A 144 6.38 3.05 15.70
N PHE A 145 5.95 3.78 14.67
CA PHE A 145 6.85 4.54 13.81
C PHE A 145 7.55 5.69 14.52
N ASP A 146 6.87 6.33 15.47
CA ASP A 146 7.45 7.42 16.28
C ASP A 146 8.67 6.99 17.09
N ARG A 147 8.80 5.70 17.41
CA ARG A 147 9.98 5.15 18.11
C ARG A 147 11.17 4.93 17.18
N ILE A 148 10.96 4.89 15.87
CA ILE A 148 12.00 4.67 14.86
C ILE A 148 12.54 6.02 14.37
N GLY A 149 11.64 6.94 14.02
CA GLY A 149 11.99 8.26 13.51
C GLY A 149 10.84 8.91 12.75
N SER A 150 11.11 10.06 12.12
CA SER A 150 10.07 10.84 11.43
C SER A 150 9.58 10.23 10.11
N GLY A 151 10.32 9.26 9.55
CA GLY A 151 10.02 8.67 8.24
C GLY A 151 8.66 7.99 8.17
N GLY A 152 8.33 7.16 9.18
CA GLY A 152 7.08 6.39 9.17
C GLY A 152 5.83 7.23 9.28
N ARG A 153 5.80 8.22 10.18
CA ARG A 153 4.66 9.13 10.27
C ARG A 153 4.47 9.94 8.99
N SER A 154 5.58 10.33 8.34
CA SER A 154 5.53 11.04 7.06
C SER A 154 5.04 10.13 5.93
N GLY A 155 5.54 8.90 5.84
CA GLY A 155 5.08 7.90 4.86
C GLY A 155 3.59 7.63 5.00
N MET A 156 3.13 7.42 6.23
CA MET A 156 1.73 7.11 6.53
C MET A 156 0.76 8.28 6.35
N CYS A 157 1.17 9.51 6.66
CA CYS A 157 0.25 10.66 6.71
C CYS A 157 0.51 11.74 5.65
N SER A 158 1.57 11.63 4.85
CA SER A 158 2.00 12.70 3.95
C SER A 158 2.54 12.20 2.63
N THR A 159 2.26 10.96 2.23
CA THR A 159 2.63 10.45 0.91
C THR A 159 1.45 9.82 0.18
N ALA A 160 1.56 9.69 -1.15
CA ALA A 160 0.59 9.06 -2.01
C ALA A 160 1.30 8.24 -3.10
N ALA A 161 0.75 7.10 -3.50
CA ALA A 161 1.32 6.17 -4.47
C ALA A 161 0.46 5.92 -5.72
N VAL A 162 1.10 5.38 -6.75
CA VAL A 162 0.45 4.47 -7.71
C VAL A 162 0.90 3.07 -7.35
N GLN A 163 -0.04 2.14 -7.15
CA GLN A 163 0.28 0.75 -6.85
C GLN A 163 -0.25 -0.14 -7.97
N VAL A 164 0.62 -0.92 -8.61
CA VAL A 164 0.23 -1.77 -9.75
C VAL A 164 0.11 -3.22 -9.29
N CYS A 165 -1.05 -3.83 -9.49
CA CYS A 165 -1.37 -5.18 -9.04
C CYS A 165 -1.36 -6.13 -10.22
N LEU A 166 -0.48 -7.14 -10.18
CA LEU A 166 -0.26 -8.10 -11.26
C LEU A 166 -0.34 -9.52 -10.72
N ASP A 167 -0.96 -10.43 -11.46
CA ASP A 167 -0.89 -11.85 -11.11
C ASP A 167 0.57 -12.35 -11.02
N ALA A 168 0.81 -13.21 -10.04
CA ALA A 168 2.13 -13.79 -9.79
C ALA A 168 2.57 -14.75 -10.90
N GLY A 169 1.64 -15.25 -11.73
CA GLY A 169 1.89 -16.16 -12.83
C GLY A 169 1.78 -17.64 -12.43
N GLU A 170 2.13 -18.53 -13.36
CA GLU A 170 2.20 -19.96 -13.06
C GLU A 170 3.39 -20.24 -12.13
N ALA A 171 3.36 -21.37 -11.41
CA ALA A 171 4.38 -21.71 -10.42
C ALA A 171 5.83 -21.66 -10.97
N VAL A 172 6.00 -21.98 -12.26
CA VAL A 172 7.30 -21.94 -12.95
C VAL A 172 7.78 -20.51 -13.24
N ASP A 173 6.88 -19.54 -13.30
CA ASP A 173 7.16 -18.15 -13.69
C ASP A 173 7.31 -17.20 -12.50
N VAL A 174 6.79 -17.57 -11.33
CA VAL A 174 6.75 -16.70 -10.13
C VAL A 174 8.13 -16.13 -9.80
N ALA A 175 9.17 -16.97 -9.81
CA ALA A 175 10.53 -16.51 -9.49
C ALA A 175 11.05 -15.47 -10.48
N ALA A 176 10.86 -15.69 -11.78
CA ALA A 176 11.28 -14.76 -12.83
C ALA A 176 10.52 -13.43 -12.74
N ARG A 177 9.19 -13.49 -12.58
CA ARG A 177 8.33 -12.30 -12.43
C ARG A 177 8.68 -11.51 -11.17
N TRP A 178 8.89 -12.20 -10.05
CA TRP A 178 9.31 -11.60 -8.79
C TRP A 178 10.68 -10.91 -8.92
N ALA A 179 11.65 -11.58 -9.54
CA ALA A 179 12.98 -11.02 -9.76
C ALA A 179 12.94 -9.78 -10.67
N ALA A 180 12.20 -9.84 -11.77
CA ALA A 180 12.07 -8.73 -12.73
C ALA A 180 11.46 -7.47 -12.09
N LEU A 181 10.38 -7.61 -11.30
CA LEU A 181 9.79 -6.46 -10.59
C LEU A 181 10.78 -5.81 -9.61
N HIS A 182 11.64 -6.58 -8.95
CA HIS A 182 12.67 -6.03 -8.08
C HIS A 182 13.83 -5.40 -8.85
N ALA A 183 14.25 -6.00 -9.96
CA ALA A 183 15.30 -5.46 -10.84
C ALA A 183 14.88 -4.11 -11.46
N LEU A 184 13.62 -3.99 -11.87
CA LEU A 184 13.05 -2.75 -12.43
C LEU A 184 12.85 -1.65 -11.36
N GLY A 185 12.74 -2.01 -10.09
CA GLY A 185 12.43 -1.11 -8.98
C GLY A 185 13.22 0.21 -8.99
N PRO A 186 14.57 0.19 -8.92
CA PRO A 186 15.37 1.41 -8.91
C PRO A 186 15.15 2.31 -10.15
N VAL A 187 14.99 1.71 -11.33
CA VAL A 187 14.77 2.45 -12.58
C VAL A 187 13.40 3.13 -12.55
N LEU A 188 12.35 2.41 -12.13
CA LEU A 188 10.99 2.93 -12.07
C LEU A 188 10.83 3.99 -10.96
N VAL A 189 11.48 3.81 -9.80
CA VAL A 189 11.54 4.85 -8.76
C VAL A 189 12.16 6.13 -9.32
N ALA A 190 13.24 6.03 -10.09
CA ALA A 190 13.89 7.20 -10.68
C ALA A 190 13.05 7.85 -11.79
N ALA A 191 12.48 7.05 -12.69
CA ALA A 191 11.69 7.52 -13.83
C ALA A 191 10.38 8.19 -13.40
N PHE A 192 9.73 7.68 -12.35
CA PHE A 192 8.43 8.15 -11.88
C PHE A 192 8.51 8.94 -10.57
N ALA A 193 9.69 9.40 -10.16
CA ALA A 193 9.83 10.23 -8.96
C ALA A 193 9.05 11.56 -9.08
N ASN A 194 8.12 11.80 -8.16
CA ASN A 194 7.22 12.97 -8.17
C ASN A 194 7.01 13.56 -6.76
N SER A 195 8.03 13.49 -5.90
CA SER A 195 7.97 14.02 -4.53
C SER A 195 9.28 14.69 -4.09
N PRO A 196 9.73 15.79 -4.71
CA PRO A 196 10.98 16.46 -4.34
C PRO A 196 10.90 17.30 -3.05
N ARG A 197 9.68 17.52 -2.53
CA ARG A 197 9.41 18.33 -1.35
C ARG A 197 8.61 17.56 -0.32
N LEU A 198 8.77 17.96 0.94
CA LEU A 198 8.01 17.44 2.08
C LEU A 198 7.98 18.49 3.20
N HIS A 199 6.81 18.74 3.78
CA HIS A 199 6.60 19.63 4.93
C HIS A 199 7.17 21.05 4.71
N GLY A 200 6.91 21.66 3.55
CA GLY A 200 7.32 23.04 3.25
C GLY A 200 8.77 23.21 2.78
N ARG A 201 9.54 22.12 2.62
CA ARG A 201 10.95 22.18 2.19
C ARG A 201 11.29 21.18 1.08
N SER A 202 12.30 21.52 0.28
CA SER A 202 12.98 20.56 -0.59
C SER A 202 13.81 19.59 0.26
N THR A 203 13.75 18.30 -0.04
CA THR A 203 14.41 17.26 0.78
C THR A 203 15.78 16.82 0.24
N GLY A 204 16.08 17.16 -1.01
CA GLY A 204 17.23 16.64 -1.75
C GLY A 204 16.97 15.32 -2.47
N TRP A 205 15.87 14.63 -2.14
CA TRP A 205 15.41 13.44 -2.86
C TRP A 205 14.54 13.81 -4.06
N LYS A 206 14.47 12.92 -5.05
CA LYS A 206 13.49 13.02 -6.15
C LYS A 206 12.18 12.32 -5.78
N SER A 207 12.27 11.14 -5.18
CA SER A 207 11.16 10.50 -4.49
C SER A 207 11.40 10.57 -2.97
N THR A 208 10.89 11.61 -2.33
CA THR A 208 10.88 11.70 -0.86
C THR A 208 9.98 10.64 -0.26
N ARG A 209 8.90 10.27 -0.95
CA ARG A 209 8.02 9.19 -0.52
C ARG A 209 8.81 7.89 -0.30
N MET A 210 9.60 7.46 -1.28
CA MET A 210 10.41 6.24 -1.11
C MET A 210 11.47 6.40 -0.02
N ALA A 211 12.08 7.58 0.10
CA ALA A 211 13.01 7.86 1.19
C ALA A 211 12.35 7.72 2.58
N CYS A 212 11.07 8.09 2.74
CA CYS A 212 10.34 7.92 4.01
C CYS A 212 10.14 6.44 4.35
N TRP A 213 9.74 5.63 3.38
CA TRP A 213 9.53 4.19 3.58
C TRP A 213 10.84 3.44 3.82
N LEU A 214 11.92 3.77 3.09
CA LEU A 214 13.24 3.15 3.27
C LEU A 214 13.93 3.55 4.59
N ALA A 215 13.48 4.61 5.24
CA ALA A 215 13.98 5.04 6.55
C ALA A 215 13.35 4.27 7.74
N LEU A 216 12.42 3.34 7.47
CA LEU A 216 11.79 2.49 8.48
C LEU A 216 12.60 1.22 8.76
N ASP A 217 12.01 0.29 9.52
CA ASP A 217 12.62 -1.01 9.77
C ASP A 217 12.76 -1.81 8.46
N PRO A 218 13.97 -2.31 8.11
CA PRO A 218 14.20 -3.03 6.87
C PRO A 218 13.40 -4.33 6.75
N TRP A 219 13.10 -4.99 7.86
CA TRP A 219 12.27 -6.20 7.86
C TRP A 219 10.89 -5.95 7.25
N ARG A 220 10.33 -4.76 7.43
CA ARG A 220 9.06 -4.35 6.85
C ARG A 220 9.14 -3.74 5.46
N THR A 221 10.24 -3.05 5.15
CA THR A 221 10.29 -2.10 4.01
C THR A 221 11.35 -2.38 2.95
N ALA A 222 12.39 -3.15 3.25
CA ALA A 222 13.46 -3.42 2.29
C ALA A 222 13.00 -4.37 1.16
N PRO A 223 13.66 -4.37 -0.01
CA PRO A 223 13.53 -5.48 -0.96
C PRO A 223 14.06 -6.81 -0.35
N PRO A 224 13.78 -7.96 -0.97
CA PRO A 224 14.40 -9.24 -0.61
C PRO A 224 15.92 -9.17 -0.62
N VAL A 225 16.56 -9.88 0.29
CA VAL A 225 18.03 -9.95 0.39
C VAL A 225 18.65 -10.69 -0.79
N SER A 226 17.95 -11.70 -1.32
CA SER A 226 18.35 -12.48 -2.49
C SER A 226 17.13 -12.74 -3.36
N LEU A 227 17.33 -12.63 -4.68
CA LEU A 227 16.32 -12.95 -5.70
C LEU A 227 16.48 -14.38 -6.23
N ASP A 228 17.55 -15.09 -5.85
CA ASP A 228 17.82 -16.47 -6.28
C ASP A 228 17.13 -17.52 -5.38
N ALA A 229 16.59 -17.08 -4.24
CA ALA A 229 15.84 -17.93 -3.34
C ALA A 229 14.39 -18.10 -3.81
N ASP A 230 13.75 -19.20 -3.41
CA ASP A 230 12.29 -19.37 -3.55
C ASP A 230 11.55 -18.18 -2.91
N PRO A 231 10.84 -17.34 -3.71
CA PRO A 231 10.16 -16.15 -3.21
C PRO A 231 9.16 -16.45 -2.10
N ALA A 232 8.42 -17.57 -2.22
CA ALA A 232 7.37 -17.93 -1.28
C ALA A 232 7.97 -18.29 0.09
N ALA A 233 8.95 -19.18 0.13
CA ALA A 233 9.63 -19.54 1.37
C ALA A 233 10.41 -18.35 1.97
N ALA A 234 11.05 -17.52 1.15
CA ALA A 234 11.76 -16.33 1.64
C ALA A 234 10.81 -15.30 2.26
N TRP A 235 9.66 -15.05 1.62
CA TRP A 235 8.63 -14.15 2.13
C TRP A 235 7.99 -14.69 3.42
N ALA A 236 7.67 -15.99 3.46
CA ALA A 236 7.12 -16.63 4.65
C ALA A 236 8.05 -16.46 5.87
N ARG A 237 9.33 -16.81 5.73
CA ARG A 237 10.33 -16.58 6.80
C ARG A 237 10.40 -15.10 7.18
N ARG A 238 10.42 -14.20 6.21
CA ARG A 238 10.46 -12.75 6.47
C ARG A 238 9.25 -12.29 7.29
N ALA A 239 8.04 -12.69 6.91
CA ALA A 239 6.81 -12.34 7.63
C ALA A 239 6.89 -12.79 9.10
N MET A 240 7.38 -14.01 9.35
CA MET A 240 7.52 -14.56 10.70
C MET A 240 8.54 -13.80 11.57
N HIS A 241 9.61 -13.30 10.97
CA HIS A 241 10.68 -12.56 11.67
C HIS A 241 10.45 -11.04 11.75
N THR A 242 9.47 -10.50 11.02
CA THR A 242 9.09 -9.10 11.14
C THR A 242 8.37 -8.85 12.47
N GLN A 243 8.74 -7.76 13.14
CA GLN A 243 8.11 -7.35 14.38
C GLN A 243 6.63 -7.02 14.17
N LEU A 244 5.81 -7.42 15.14
CA LEU A 244 4.40 -7.09 15.19
C LEU A 244 4.25 -5.57 15.26
N LEU A 245 3.36 -5.04 14.43
CA LEU A 245 2.99 -3.64 14.49
C LEU A 245 1.75 -3.46 15.37
N CYS A 246 0.75 -4.34 15.20
CA CYS A 246 -0.46 -4.37 16.02
C CYS A 246 -0.73 -5.76 16.59
N VAL A 247 -1.41 -5.81 17.74
CA VAL A 247 -2.12 -6.99 18.24
C VAL A 247 -3.58 -6.60 18.43
N ARG A 248 -4.48 -7.21 17.63
CA ARG A 248 -5.90 -6.91 17.69
C ARG A 248 -6.51 -7.43 18.99
N ARG A 249 -7.32 -6.59 19.63
CA ARG A 249 -8.05 -6.90 20.87
C ARG A 249 -9.26 -5.99 21.01
N ASP A 250 -10.15 -6.35 21.91
CA ASP A 250 -11.29 -5.52 22.26
C ASP A 250 -10.82 -4.16 22.79
N GLY A 251 -11.37 -3.07 22.24
CA GLY A 251 -11.01 -1.70 22.59
C GLY A 251 -10.01 -1.05 21.62
N ALA A 252 -9.48 0.11 22.03
CA ALA A 252 -8.75 1.01 21.13
C ALA A 252 -7.22 0.84 21.14
N ALA A 253 -6.66 0.14 22.13
CA ALA A 253 -5.22 -0.02 22.25
C ALA A 253 -4.80 -1.29 21.51
N TRP A 254 -4.23 -1.16 20.30
CA TRP A 254 -3.74 -2.29 19.50
C TRP A 254 -2.21 -2.40 19.49
N ASP A 255 -1.52 -1.72 20.40
CA ASP A 255 -0.06 -1.70 20.51
C ASP A 255 0.55 -3.12 20.66
N ALA A 256 1.52 -3.44 19.81
CA ALA A 256 2.30 -4.64 19.97
C ALA A 256 3.44 -4.43 21.00
N PRO A 257 3.79 -5.45 21.81
CA PRO A 257 4.99 -5.39 22.64
C PRO A 257 6.24 -5.12 21.80
N ALA A 258 7.09 -4.20 22.27
CA ALA A 258 8.28 -3.80 21.54
C ALA A 258 9.21 -4.99 21.26
N GLY A 259 9.69 -5.12 20.02
CA GLY A 259 10.62 -6.18 19.62
C GLY A 259 9.99 -7.54 19.35
N MET A 260 8.70 -7.74 19.65
CA MET A 260 8.05 -9.04 19.47
C MET A 260 7.78 -9.34 17.99
N THR A 261 8.20 -10.52 17.52
CA THR A 261 7.91 -11.00 16.16
C THR A 261 6.66 -11.88 16.12
N PHE A 262 6.12 -12.13 14.91
CA PHE A 262 5.02 -13.09 14.78
C PHE A 262 5.45 -14.51 15.19
N ALA A 263 6.70 -14.90 14.91
CA ALA A 263 7.26 -16.17 15.38
C ALA A 263 7.29 -16.29 16.90
N ASP A 264 7.62 -15.22 17.62
CA ASP A 264 7.58 -15.21 19.09
C ASP A 264 6.16 -15.40 19.61
N TRP A 265 5.17 -14.77 18.96
CA TRP A 265 3.76 -14.95 19.30
C TRP A 265 3.32 -16.41 19.10
N VAL A 266 3.66 -17.03 17.97
CA VAL A 266 3.40 -18.47 17.72
C VAL A 266 4.07 -19.36 18.77
N ARG A 267 5.27 -19.00 19.25
CA ARG A 267 5.99 -19.71 20.33
C ARG A 267 5.44 -19.46 21.73
N GLY A 268 4.35 -18.72 21.87
CA GLY A 268 3.66 -18.50 23.14
C GLY A 268 4.10 -17.26 23.91
N ALA A 269 4.71 -16.26 23.25
CA ALA A 269 5.08 -15.01 23.91
C ALA A 269 3.87 -14.17 24.36
N LEU A 270 2.66 -14.45 23.85
CA LEU A 270 1.39 -13.92 24.34
C LEU A 270 0.49 -15.05 24.85
N GLN A 271 -0.38 -14.71 25.80
CA GLN A 271 -1.28 -15.68 26.45
C GLN A 271 -2.25 -16.35 25.47
N VAL A 272 -2.73 -15.61 24.46
CA VAL A 272 -3.64 -16.12 23.44
C VAL A 272 -2.83 -16.44 22.19
N PRO A 273 -2.82 -17.71 21.71
CA PRO A 273 -2.14 -18.07 20.47
C PRO A 273 -2.72 -17.34 19.25
N PRO A 274 -1.90 -16.99 18.24
CA PRO A 274 -2.37 -16.29 17.06
C PRO A 274 -3.24 -17.17 16.16
N THR A 275 -4.10 -16.53 15.38
CA THR A 275 -4.90 -17.15 14.32
C THR A 275 -4.33 -16.85 12.93
N THR A 276 -4.89 -17.48 11.89
CA THR A 276 -4.61 -17.11 10.50
C THR A 276 -5.04 -15.68 10.21
N ASP A 277 -6.16 -15.24 10.79
CA ASP A 277 -6.64 -13.86 10.63
C ASP A 277 -5.66 -12.84 11.21
N ASP A 278 -4.94 -13.20 12.29
CA ASP A 278 -3.89 -12.35 12.86
C ASP A 278 -2.65 -12.33 11.96
N LEU A 279 -2.35 -13.43 11.28
CA LEU A 279 -1.27 -13.52 10.30
C LEU A 279 -1.58 -12.72 9.04
N ASP A 280 -2.79 -12.83 8.50
CA ASP A 280 -3.29 -12.01 7.39
C ASP A 280 -3.21 -10.52 7.75
N TYR A 281 -3.63 -10.18 8.98
CA TYR A 281 -3.50 -8.82 9.47
C TYR A 281 -2.04 -8.38 9.54
N HIS A 282 -1.15 -9.20 10.11
CA HIS A 282 0.29 -8.90 10.20
C HIS A 282 0.91 -8.69 8.82
N LEU A 283 0.57 -9.51 7.82
CA LEU A 283 1.02 -9.37 6.43
C LEU A 283 0.65 -8.00 5.83
N SER A 284 -0.55 -7.48 6.12
CA SER A 284 -0.95 -6.13 5.68
C SER A 284 -0.17 -4.99 6.36
N THR A 285 0.66 -5.29 7.38
CA THR A 285 1.57 -4.32 8.01
C THR A 285 2.99 -4.38 7.44
N LEU A 286 3.24 -5.23 6.44
CA LEU A 286 4.49 -5.23 5.68
C LEU A 286 4.34 -4.33 4.45
N PHE A 287 5.38 -3.52 4.19
CA PHE A 287 5.38 -2.51 3.13
C PHE A 287 6.64 -2.63 2.24
N PRO A 288 6.98 -3.82 1.72
CA PRO A 288 8.11 -3.98 0.82
C PRO A 288 7.85 -3.25 -0.52
N PRO A 289 8.88 -3.06 -1.37
CA PRO A 289 8.70 -2.45 -2.69
C PRO A 289 7.77 -3.25 -3.61
N VAL A 290 7.75 -4.58 -3.46
CA VAL A 290 6.76 -5.48 -4.09
C VAL A 290 6.17 -6.38 -3.00
N ARG A 291 4.85 -6.34 -2.79
CA ARG A 291 4.16 -7.12 -1.76
C ARG A 291 3.38 -8.28 -2.40
N PRO A 292 3.58 -9.53 -1.96
CA PRO A 292 2.78 -10.65 -2.41
C PRO A 292 1.54 -10.80 -1.50
N HIS A 293 0.35 -10.70 -2.08
CA HIS A 293 -0.93 -10.80 -1.37
C HIS A 293 -1.99 -11.51 -2.23
N GLY A 294 -1.61 -12.67 -2.77
CA GLY A 294 -2.38 -13.42 -3.77
C GLY A 294 -2.17 -12.92 -5.20
N HIS A 295 -1.58 -11.74 -5.33
CA HIS A 295 -1.01 -11.14 -6.53
C HIS A 295 0.27 -10.38 -6.11
N LEU A 296 1.05 -9.90 -7.06
CA LEU A 296 2.22 -9.05 -6.83
C LEU A 296 1.81 -7.58 -6.95
N GLU A 297 1.87 -6.88 -5.84
CA GLU A 297 1.55 -5.46 -5.75
C GLU A 297 2.84 -4.63 -5.75
N VAL A 298 3.03 -3.83 -6.79
CA VAL A 298 4.19 -2.95 -6.96
C VAL A 298 3.94 -1.63 -6.25
N ARG A 299 4.73 -1.32 -5.22
CA ARG A 299 4.47 -0.23 -4.25
C ARG A 299 5.48 0.92 -4.30
N TYR A 300 6.44 0.89 -5.21
CA TYR A 300 7.54 1.85 -5.24
C TYR A 300 7.31 3.07 -6.15
N ILE A 301 6.13 3.21 -6.75
CA ILE A 301 5.81 4.28 -7.69
C ILE A 301 5.09 5.42 -6.95
N ASP A 302 5.65 6.62 -7.05
CA ASP A 302 5.03 7.84 -6.53
C ASP A 302 3.67 8.09 -7.21
N ALA A 303 2.70 8.69 -6.51
CA ALA A 303 1.52 9.23 -7.16
C ALA A 303 1.91 10.18 -8.30
N GLN A 304 1.24 10.04 -9.45
CA GLN A 304 1.55 10.79 -10.68
C GLN A 304 0.55 11.93 -10.92
N ARG A 305 0.90 12.86 -11.80
CA ARG A 305 0.07 14.02 -12.12
C ARG A 305 -1.01 13.66 -13.12
N GLY A 306 -2.27 14.00 -12.82
CA GLY A 306 -3.36 13.82 -13.77
C GLY A 306 -3.43 12.37 -14.28
N PRO A 307 -3.41 12.14 -15.61
CA PRO A 307 -3.46 10.79 -16.18
C PRO A 307 -2.10 10.07 -16.24
N ASP A 308 -1.00 10.67 -15.75
CA ASP A 308 0.34 10.10 -15.92
C ASP A 308 0.55 8.78 -15.15
N TRP A 309 -0.36 8.40 -14.25
CA TRP A 309 -0.38 7.09 -13.58
C TRP A 309 -0.56 5.93 -14.56
N GLU A 310 -1.11 6.19 -15.75
CA GLU A 310 -1.31 5.19 -16.78
C GLU A 310 0.02 4.71 -17.39
N LEU A 311 1.05 5.55 -17.37
CA LEU A 311 2.38 5.25 -17.92
C LEU A 311 3.08 4.11 -17.16
N PRO A 312 3.30 4.19 -15.82
CA PRO A 312 3.92 3.09 -15.09
C PRO A 312 3.07 1.81 -15.13
N LEU A 313 1.74 1.94 -15.09
CA LEU A 313 0.82 0.81 -15.22
C LEU A 313 1.00 0.09 -16.56
N THR A 314 0.92 0.84 -17.67
CA THR A 314 1.04 0.29 -19.02
C THR A 314 2.41 -0.35 -19.23
N LEU A 315 3.48 0.30 -18.75
CA LEU A 315 4.84 -0.21 -18.84
C LEU A 315 4.97 -1.56 -18.12
N LEU A 316 4.55 -1.63 -16.85
CA LEU A 316 4.64 -2.86 -16.05
C LEU A 316 3.75 -3.97 -16.62
N ALA A 317 2.49 -3.67 -16.97
CA ALA A 317 1.59 -4.65 -17.56
C ALA A 317 2.14 -5.22 -18.88
N SER A 318 2.75 -4.37 -19.71
CA SER A 318 3.34 -4.80 -20.99
C SER A 318 4.62 -5.62 -20.81
N LEU A 319 5.49 -5.21 -19.88
CA LEU A 319 6.73 -5.93 -19.59
C LEU A 319 6.45 -7.32 -19.00
N LEU A 320 5.40 -7.43 -18.18
CA LEU A 320 5.05 -8.66 -17.49
C LEU A 320 3.98 -9.48 -18.25
N ALA A 321 3.62 -9.10 -19.49
CA ALA A 321 2.63 -9.83 -20.27
C ALA A 321 3.13 -11.20 -20.77
N ASN A 322 4.44 -11.34 -21.02
CA ASN A 322 5.03 -12.55 -21.61
C ASN A 322 6.44 -12.77 -21.04
N LEU A 323 6.82 -14.04 -20.84
CA LEU A 323 8.17 -14.41 -20.35
C LEU A 323 9.30 -13.89 -21.22
N SER A 324 9.14 -13.88 -22.55
CA SER A 324 10.16 -13.35 -23.46
C SER A 324 10.49 -11.88 -23.23
N THR A 325 9.52 -11.10 -22.74
CA THR A 325 9.70 -9.69 -22.41
C THR A 325 10.35 -9.54 -21.04
N ILE A 326 10.05 -10.45 -20.11
CA ILE A 326 10.67 -10.53 -18.77
C ILE A 326 12.15 -10.88 -18.89
N ASP A 327 12.51 -11.87 -19.70
CA ASP A 327 13.90 -12.30 -19.90
C ASP A 327 14.78 -11.24 -20.57
N ALA A 328 14.16 -10.31 -21.31
CA ALA A 328 14.84 -9.24 -22.02
C ALA A 328 14.98 -7.93 -21.21
N ALA A 329 14.27 -7.82 -20.08
CA ALA A 329 14.22 -6.63 -19.21
C ALA A 329 15.35 -6.65 -18.16
#